data_AF-A0A1E5H1T1-F1
#
_entry.id   AF-A0A1E5H1T1-F1
#
_cell.length_a   1.000
_cell.length_b   1.000
_cell.length_c   1.000
_cell.angle_alpha   90.00
_cell.angle_beta   90.00
_cell.angle_gamma   90.00
#
_symmetry.space_group_name_H-M   'P 1'
#
loop_
_entity.id
_entity.type
_entity.pdbx_description
1 polymer ?
#
loop_
_entity_poly.entity_id
_entity_poly.type
_entity_poly.pdbx_seq_one_letter_code
_entity_poly.pdbx_strand_id
1 'polypeptide(L)'
;MGLEVNSMEKNIKSESIDEKNKAYFKSFIATRGGIGLLQISLAGLVIALLCLPITWNVAVLGYGINPLESKVNIFIICIAIFMLLTFLSVNLKSIKRVLLQHQGFLGILGVVQSILLTSILMFMFYMITQWDNPNEIWYGSNFSVIIIILFSLGYIGCLIYNFYWLKKQLEVGFSKERTTANYFAQSKVYESKSLWIIFGSSMIGAFLTGNLAKIFGVLFGLFLGAVFSRLTIEVGYSAYLLNKNKDYWITYIDEPKRSWKKIIKLRSKKISTYVVLIVLLIFAIAEIEDMYVVPEIWNIIFSYVTLVLFILLILILVWWIVKKIKNKNVGRKR
;
A
#
# COMPACT_ATOMS: atom_id res chain seq x y z
N MET A 1 44.94 7.79 -37.62
CA MET A 1 43.48 7.62 -37.52
C MET A 1 43.01 6.33 -36.81
N GLY A 2 43.86 5.31 -36.61
CA GLY A 2 43.46 4.05 -35.95
C GLY A 2 43.70 3.94 -34.43
N LEU A 3 44.21 4.99 -33.77
CA LEU A 3 44.51 4.97 -32.32
C LEU A 3 43.51 5.77 -31.46
N GLU A 4 42.70 6.65 -32.06
CA GLU A 4 41.69 7.43 -31.34
C GLU A 4 40.32 6.75 -31.28
N VAL A 5 40.05 5.76 -32.14
CA VAL A 5 38.80 4.98 -32.07
C VAL A 5 38.84 3.99 -30.89
N ASN A 6 40.04 3.50 -30.54
CA ASN A 6 40.24 2.54 -29.46
C ASN A 6 40.23 3.19 -28.05
N SER A 7 40.30 4.53 -27.97
CA SER A 7 40.14 5.27 -26.70
C SER A 7 38.69 5.70 -26.45
N MET A 8 37.85 5.82 -27.49
CA MET A 8 36.41 6.04 -27.33
C MET A 8 35.65 4.74 -26.99
N GLU A 9 36.07 3.57 -27.49
CA GLU A 9 35.49 2.27 -27.10
C GLU A 9 35.86 1.84 -25.67
N LYS A 10 36.92 2.40 -25.07
CA LYS A 10 37.36 2.10 -23.70
C LYS A 10 36.75 2.99 -22.61
N ASN A 11 35.74 3.80 -22.93
CA ASN A 11 35.04 4.65 -21.96
C ASN A 11 33.62 4.19 -21.63
N ILE A 12 33.24 2.96 -21.99
CA ILE A 12 32.25 2.22 -21.18
C ILE A 12 33.02 1.70 -19.97
N LYS A 13 33.32 2.57 -19.00
CA LYS A 13 33.71 2.13 -17.66
C LYS A 13 32.61 1.16 -17.24
N SER A 14 32.95 -0.12 -17.13
CA SER A 14 32.05 -1.10 -16.53
C SER A 14 31.76 -0.61 -15.12
N GLU A 15 30.61 0.02 -14.95
CA GLU A 15 30.16 0.62 -13.70
C GLU A 15 30.42 -0.38 -12.58
N SER A 16 31.16 0.05 -11.55
CA SER A 16 31.60 -0.88 -10.50
C SER A 16 30.40 -1.48 -9.78
N ILE A 17 30.56 -2.66 -9.18
CA ILE A 17 29.48 -3.31 -8.43
C ILE A 17 28.92 -2.36 -7.35
N ASP A 18 29.81 -1.63 -6.67
CA ASP A 18 29.44 -0.63 -5.67
C ASP A 18 28.66 0.56 -6.26
N GLU A 19 29.06 1.05 -7.44
CA GLU A 19 28.33 2.12 -8.14
C GLU A 19 26.92 1.66 -8.55
N LYS A 20 26.78 0.44 -9.08
CA LYS A 20 25.49 -0.16 -9.43
C LYS A 20 24.58 -0.29 -8.21
N ASN A 21 25.11 -0.81 -7.11
CA ASN A 21 24.37 -0.94 -5.84
C ASN A 21 23.97 0.43 -5.30
N LYS A 22 24.88 1.40 -5.30
CA LYS A 22 24.61 2.76 -4.84
C LYS A 22 23.53 3.44 -5.67
N ALA A 23 23.59 3.32 -7.00
CA ALA A 23 22.58 3.85 -7.90
C ALA A 23 21.21 3.22 -7.66
N TYR A 24 21.15 1.89 -7.50
CA TYR A 24 19.92 1.19 -7.17
C TYR A 24 19.28 1.70 -5.88
N PHE A 25 20.03 1.70 -4.77
CA PHE A 25 19.46 2.11 -3.48
C PHE A 25 19.10 3.59 -3.43
N LYS A 26 19.84 4.47 -4.09
CA LYS A 26 19.41 5.87 -4.26
C LYS A 26 18.09 5.99 -5.00
N SER A 27 17.92 5.27 -6.12
CA SER A 27 16.65 5.26 -6.87
C SER A 27 15.49 4.69 -6.05
N PHE A 28 15.77 3.65 -5.27
CA PHE A 28 14.79 2.97 -4.43
C PHE A 28 14.33 3.87 -3.28
N ILE A 29 15.26 4.47 -2.53
CA ILE A 29 14.94 5.40 -1.43
C ILE A 29 14.20 6.63 -1.97
N ALA A 30 14.57 7.13 -3.16
CA ALA A 30 13.91 8.28 -3.77
C ALA A 30 12.45 8.00 -4.17
N THR A 31 12.08 6.72 -4.26
CA THR A 31 10.75 6.27 -4.67
C THR A 31 10.05 5.56 -3.51
N ARG A 32 10.08 4.23 -3.50
CA ARG A 32 9.30 3.35 -2.62
C ARG A 32 10.04 2.87 -1.36
N GLY A 33 11.30 3.23 -1.19
CA GLY A 33 12.15 2.88 -0.05
C GLY A 33 12.37 4.00 0.96
N GLY A 34 11.89 5.20 0.66
CA GLY A 34 11.94 6.38 1.54
C GLY A 34 10.55 6.90 1.84
N ILE A 35 10.35 8.21 1.68
CA ILE A 35 9.10 8.85 2.09
C ILE A 35 7.88 8.38 1.29
N GLY A 36 8.08 7.91 0.05
CA GLY A 36 7.00 7.36 -0.77
C GLY A 36 6.37 6.10 -0.16
N LEU A 37 7.12 5.30 0.62
CA LEU A 37 6.55 4.16 1.34
C LEU A 37 5.55 4.61 2.41
N LEU A 38 5.93 5.64 3.17
CA LEU A 38 5.09 6.20 4.22
C LEU A 38 3.84 6.89 3.65
N GLN A 39 3.84 7.34 2.40
CA GLN A 39 2.64 7.89 1.72
C GLN A 39 1.54 6.83 1.51
N ILE A 40 1.91 5.55 1.48
CA ILE A 40 0.96 4.43 1.31
C ILE A 40 0.26 4.10 2.65
N SER A 41 0.64 4.74 3.75
CA SER A 41 -0.02 4.59 5.06
C SER A 41 -1.54 4.79 5.03
N LEU A 42 -2.06 5.64 4.15
CA LEU A 42 -3.51 5.78 3.97
C LEU A 42 -4.17 4.47 3.53
N ALA A 43 -3.54 3.70 2.64
CA ALA A 43 -4.07 2.41 2.21
C ALA A 43 -4.09 1.41 3.38
N GLY A 44 -3.01 1.36 4.18
CA GLY A 44 -2.97 0.55 5.39
C GLY A 44 -4.03 0.95 6.42
N LEU A 45 -4.28 2.26 6.59
CA LEU A 45 -5.33 2.79 7.46
C LEU A 45 -6.71 2.34 6.98
N VAL A 46 -7.00 2.46 5.69
CA VAL A 46 -8.28 2.02 5.11
C VAL A 46 -8.51 0.53 5.35
N ILE A 47 -7.49 -0.31 5.10
CA ILE A 47 -7.60 -1.76 5.35
C ILE A 47 -7.85 -2.03 6.84
N ALA A 48 -7.12 -1.37 7.74
CA ALA A 48 -7.32 -1.54 9.18
C ALA A 48 -8.75 -1.14 9.62
N LEU A 49 -9.28 -0.04 9.09
CA LEU A 49 -10.64 0.42 9.36
C LEU A 49 -11.73 -0.47 8.75
N LEU A 50 -11.44 -1.22 7.68
CA LEU A 50 -12.35 -2.24 7.15
C LEU A 50 -12.33 -3.51 8.02
N CYS A 51 -11.17 -3.90 8.53
CA CYS A 51 -11.05 -5.09 9.39
C CYS A 51 -11.69 -4.87 10.77
N LEU A 52 -11.57 -3.66 11.34
CA LEU A 52 -11.92 -3.40 12.74
C LEU A 52 -13.40 -3.66 13.09
N PRO A 53 -14.39 -3.25 12.27
CA PRO A 53 -15.80 -3.50 12.57
C PRO A 53 -16.16 -5.00 12.53
N ILE A 54 -15.51 -5.76 11.64
CA ILE A 54 -15.67 -7.21 11.56
C ILE A 54 -15.14 -7.87 12.84
N THR A 55 -13.91 -7.56 13.24
CA THR A 55 -13.31 -8.13 14.46
C THR A 55 -13.97 -7.63 15.73
N TRP A 56 -14.54 -6.42 15.71
CA TRP A 56 -15.36 -5.88 16.79
C TRP A 56 -16.64 -6.68 16.96
N ASN A 57 -17.37 -6.95 15.86
CA ASN A 57 -18.59 -7.74 15.91
C ASN A 57 -18.31 -9.15 16.45
N VAL A 58 -17.26 -9.81 15.98
CA VAL A 58 -16.91 -11.14 16.48
C VAL A 58 -16.55 -11.14 17.96
N ALA A 59 -15.85 -10.11 18.45
CA ALA A 59 -15.55 -10.00 19.88
C ALA A 59 -16.83 -9.91 20.74
N VAL A 60 -17.81 -9.11 20.31
CA VAL A 60 -19.08 -8.94 21.04
C VAL A 60 -19.97 -10.18 20.88
N LEU A 61 -20.31 -10.57 19.66
CA LEU A 61 -21.32 -11.60 19.38
C LEU A 61 -20.77 -13.02 19.48
N GLY A 62 -19.52 -13.23 19.06
CA GLY A 62 -18.92 -14.56 19.04
C GLY A 62 -18.43 -14.99 20.43
N TYR A 63 -17.91 -14.05 21.22
CA TYR A 63 -17.22 -14.36 22.48
C TYR A 63 -17.73 -13.61 23.71
N GLY A 64 -18.61 -12.62 23.56
CA GLY A 64 -19.09 -11.82 24.70
C GLY A 64 -17.99 -11.00 25.39
N ILE A 65 -16.88 -10.74 24.70
CA ILE A 65 -15.73 -10.01 25.25
C ILE A 65 -15.85 -8.54 24.87
N ASN A 66 -15.48 -7.65 25.78
CA ASN A 66 -15.34 -6.23 25.46
C ASN A 66 -14.34 -6.06 24.29
N PRO A 67 -14.75 -5.44 23.17
CA PRO A 67 -13.90 -5.31 21.99
C PRO A 67 -12.59 -4.57 22.24
N LEU A 68 -12.54 -3.67 23.23
CA LEU A 68 -11.32 -2.96 23.61
C LEU A 68 -10.34 -3.82 24.44
N GLU A 69 -10.80 -4.96 24.97
CA GLU A 69 -9.97 -5.95 25.67
C GLU A 69 -9.49 -7.06 24.73
N SER A 70 -10.12 -7.18 23.55
CA SER A 70 -9.73 -8.16 22.55
C SER A 70 -8.34 -7.85 21.96
N LYS A 71 -7.41 -8.81 22.11
CA LYS A 71 -6.01 -8.66 21.67
C LYS A 71 -5.85 -8.30 20.20
N VAL A 72 -6.68 -8.83 19.30
CA VAL A 72 -6.57 -8.50 17.86
C VAL A 72 -7.20 -7.14 17.57
N ASN A 73 -8.28 -6.74 18.25
CA ASN A 73 -8.80 -5.38 18.10
C ASN A 73 -7.75 -4.37 18.57
N ILE A 74 -7.10 -4.61 19.72
CA ILE A 74 -5.97 -3.80 20.19
C ILE A 74 -4.87 -3.76 19.12
N PHE A 75 -4.48 -4.90 18.55
CA PHE A 75 -3.48 -4.97 17.49
C PHE A 75 -3.87 -4.15 16.24
N ILE A 76 -5.10 -4.28 15.75
CA ILE A 76 -5.61 -3.53 14.59
C ILE A 76 -5.69 -2.03 14.91
N ILE A 77 -6.14 -1.66 16.12
CA ILE A 77 -6.19 -0.26 16.57
C ILE A 77 -4.77 0.32 16.63
N CYS A 78 -3.79 -0.40 17.16
CA CYS A 78 -2.39 0.03 17.17
C CYS A 78 -1.86 0.25 15.75
N ILE A 79 -2.16 -0.66 14.82
CA ILE A 79 -1.82 -0.48 13.40
C ILE A 79 -2.52 0.76 12.83
N ALA A 80 -3.82 0.92 13.03
CA ALA A 80 -4.61 2.05 12.53
C ALA A 80 -4.05 3.38 13.04
N ILE A 81 -3.73 3.48 14.33
CA ILE A 81 -3.12 4.67 14.94
C ILE A 81 -1.76 4.94 14.30
N PHE A 82 -0.89 3.92 14.16
CA PHE A 82 0.41 4.10 13.52
C PHE A 82 0.28 4.59 12.06
N MET A 83 -0.65 4.00 11.29
CA MET A 83 -0.92 4.39 9.91
C MET A 83 -1.45 5.82 9.82
N LEU A 84 -2.36 6.22 10.71
CA LEU A 84 -2.89 7.57 10.79
C LEU A 84 -1.79 8.59 11.12
N LEU A 85 -0.98 8.31 12.14
CA LEU A 85 0.13 9.19 12.54
C LEU A 85 1.15 9.34 11.41
N THR A 86 1.48 8.25 10.73
CA THR A 86 2.39 8.26 9.58
C THR A 86 1.81 9.06 8.41
N PHE A 87 0.52 8.87 8.12
CA PHE A 87 -0.18 9.62 7.08
C PHE A 87 -0.16 11.12 7.35
N LEU A 88 -0.51 11.53 8.57
CA LEU A 88 -0.46 12.94 8.97
C LEU A 88 0.96 13.50 8.88
N SER A 89 1.95 12.75 9.37
CA SER A 89 3.36 13.17 9.39
C SER A 89 3.92 13.45 8.00
N VAL A 90 3.53 12.68 6.98
CA VAL A 90 4.02 12.87 5.60
C VAL A 90 3.27 13.98 4.86
N ASN A 91 2.03 14.28 5.24
CA ASN A 91 1.21 15.32 4.60
C ASN A 91 1.40 16.71 5.21
N LEU A 92 1.83 16.79 6.47
CA LEU A 92 2.13 18.07 7.13
C LEU A 92 3.52 18.56 6.72
N LYS A 93 3.59 19.71 6.02
CA LYS A 93 4.84 20.23 5.43
C LYS A 93 5.99 20.35 6.43
N SER A 94 5.72 20.82 7.64
CA SER A 94 6.72 21.00 8.70
C SER A 94 7.29 19.65 9.17
N ILE A 95 6.41 18.68 9.44
CA ILE A 95 6.81 17.34 9.91
C ILE A 95 7.52 16.58 8.79
N LYS A 96 7.00 16.65 7.57
CA LYS A 96 7.64 16.11 6.37
C LYS A 96 9.08 16.60 6.22
N ARG A 97 9.30 17.91 6.43
CA ARG A 97 10.65 18.50 6.38
C ARG A 97 11.56 17.90 7.46
N VAL A 98 11.08 17.78 8.70
CA VAL A 98 11.83 17.15 9.81
C VAL A 98 12.17 15.69 9.49
N LEU A 99 11.22 14.91 9.00
CA LEU A 99 11.44 13.52 8.58
C LEU A 99 12.52 13.40 7.50
N LEU A 100 12.56 14.33 6.54
CA LEU A 100 13.54 14.34 5.46
C LEU A 100 14.91 14.88 5.88
N GLN A 101 14.98 15.65 6.97
CA GLN A 101 16.24 16.03 7.61
C GLN A 101 16.83 14.85 8.41
N HIS A 102 15.99 13.96 8.91
CA HIS A 102 16.37 12.77 9.68
C HIS A 102 16.09 11.47 8.90
N GLN A 103 16.74 11.29 7.74
CA GLN A 103 16.45 10.15 6.84
C GLN A 103 16.78 8.78 7.45
N GLY A 104 17.72 8.70 8.40
CA GLY A 104 17.96 7.48 9.16
C GLY A 104 16.72 7.02 9.95
N PHE A 105 16.04 7.96 10.62
CA PHE A 105 14.79 7.71 11.33
C PHE A 105 13.63 7.41 10.36
N LEU A 106 13.55 8.13 9.24
CA LEU A 106 12.61 7.83 8.14
C LEU A 106 12.76 6.38 7.66
N GLY A 107 13.99 5.88 7.53
CA GLY A 107 14.27 4.50 7.15
C GLY A 107 13.71 3.49 8.14
N ILE A 108 13.92 3.72 9.45
CA ILE A 108 13.39 2.85 10.52
C ILE A 108 11.86 2.86 10.51
N LEU A 109 11.23 4.03 10.41
CA LEU A 109 9.79 4.15 10.24
C LEU A 109 9.29 3.40 8.99
N GLY A 110 10.05 3.46 7.90
CA GLY A 110 9.76 2.72 6.67
C GLY A 110 9.75 1.21 6.89
N VAL A 111 10.68 0.67 7.68
CA VAL A 111 10.71 -0.76 8.03
C VAL A 111 9.44 -1.13 8.79
N VAL A 112 9.11 -0.38 9.87
CA VAL A 112 7.90 -0.62 10.67
C VAL A 112 6.65 -0.53 9.79
N GLN A 113 6.56 0.51 8.94
CA GLN A 113 5.47 0.67 7.98
C GLN A 113 5.34 -0.52 7.04
N SER A 114 6.45 -1.05 6.51
CA SER A 114 6.42 -2.20 5.60
C SER A 114 5.89 -3.47 6.29
N ILE A 115 6.31 -3.70 7.53
CA ILE A 115 5.89 -4.86 8.32
C ILE A 115 4.41 -4.73 8.66
N LEU A 116 3.99 -3.62 9.24
CA LEU A 116 2.59 -3.43 9.66
C LEU A 116 1.62 -3.45 8.47
N LEU A 117 2.01 -2.88 7.33
CA LEU A 117 1.21 -2.93 6.10
C LEU A 117 1.05 -4.36 5.59
N THR A 118 2.14 -5.15 5.60
CA THR A 118 2.09 -6.55 5.19
C THR A 118 1.25 -7.37 6.17
N SER A 119 1.41 -7.14 7.47
CA SER A 119 0.63 -7.81 8.51
C SER A 119 -0.86 -7.55 8.37
N ILE A 120 -1.30 -6.30 8.17
CA ILE A 120 -2.73 -6.00 8.04
C ILE A 120 -3.32 -6.53 6.73
N LEU A 121 -2.53 -6.57 5.64
CA LEU A 121 -2.93 -7.21 4.39
C LEU A 121 -3.12 -8.71 4.57
N MET A 122 -2.13 -9.41 5.13
CA MET A 122 -2.25 -10.85 5.41
C MET A 122 -3.40 -11.14 6.37
N PHE A 123 -3.62 -10.27 7.36
CA PHE A 123 -4.76 -10.39 8.27
C PHE A 123 -6.11 -10.27 7.54
N MET A 124 -6.25 -9.31 6.62
CA MET A 124 -7.47 -9.18 5.81
C MET A 124 -7.76 -10.46 5.00
N PHE A 125 -6.73 -11.08 4.40
CA PHE A 125 -6.91 -12.34 3.68
C PHE A 125 -7.16 -13.55 4.59
N TYR A 126 -6.62 -13.53 5.81
CA TYR A 126 -6.99 -14.50 6.85
C TYR A 126 -8.48 -14.39 7.20
N MET A 127 -9.03 -13.18 7.33
CA MET A 127 -10.47 -12.99 7.60
C MET A 127 -11.35 -13.61 6.50
N ILE A 128 -10.94 -13.50 5.24
CA ILE A 128 -11.62 -14.17 4.11
C ILE A 128 -11.65 -15.69 4.29
N THR A 129 -10.62 -16.30 4.89
CA THR A 129 -10.61 -17.76 5.15
C THR A 129 -11.66 -18.22 6.16
N GLN A 130 -12.20 -17.29 6.95
CA GLN A 130 -13.16 -17.56 8.01
C GLN A 130 -14.52 -16.92 7.71
N TRP A 131 -14.75 -16.49 6.46
CA TRP A 131 -15.95 -15.73 6.08
C TRP A 131 -17.26 -16.44 6.43
N ASP A 132 -17.32 -17.76 6.23
CA ASP A 132 -18.54 -18.54 6.51
C ASP A 132 -18.81 -18.73 8.02
N ASN A 133 -17.75 -18.73 8.85
CA ASN A 133 -17.84 -18.94 10.30
C ASN A 133 -17.06 -17.83 11.02
N PRO A 134 -17.56 -16.58 11.02
CA PRO A 134 -16.83 -15.46 11.56
C PRO A 134 -16.56 -15.60 13.07
N ASN A 135 -17.38 -16.36 13.79
CA ASN A 135 -17.15 -16.68 15.20
C ASN A 135 -15.92 -17.57 15.43
N GLU A 136 -15.36 -18.20 14.39
CA GLU A 136 -14.11 -18.97 14.46
C GLU A 136 -12.86 -18.15 14.14
N ILE A 137 -12.98 -16.82 13.94
CA ILE A 137 -11.87 -15.90 13.57
C ILE A 137 -10.72 -15.85 14.60
N TRP A 138 -10.73 -16.68 15.64
CA TRP A 138 -9.84 -16.54 16.79
C TRP A 138 -9.16 -17.83 17.25
N TYR A 139 -8.31 -17.65 18.26
CA TYR A 139 -7.42 -18.61 18.93
C TYR A 139 -8.09 -19.90 19.47
N GLY A 140 -9.40 -20.08 19.28
CA GLY A 140 -10.13 -21.27 19.70
C GLY A 140 -10.30 -22.34 18.60
N SER A 141 -10.22 -21.97 17.32
CA SER A 141 -10.32 -22.93 16.21
C SER A 141 -8.95 -23.45 15.84
N ASN A 142 -8.78 -24.78 15.81
CA ASN A 142 -7.55 -25.44 15.36
C ASN A 142 -7.16 -24.97 13.95
N PHE A 143 -8.16 -24.73 13.09
CA PHE A 143 -7.95 -24.24 11.73
C PHE A 143 -7.36 -22.84 11.72
N SER A 144 -7.91 -21.92 12.51
CA SER A 144 -7.41 -20.54 12.64
C SER A 144 -5.96 -20.49 13.14
N VAL A 145 -5.62 -21.31 14.13
CA VAL A 145 -4.23 -21.43 14.63
C VAL A 145 -3.30 -21.93 13.52
N ILE A 146 -3.69 -22.96 12.77
CA ILE A 146 -2.89 -23.50 11.66
C ILE A 146 -2.65 -22.43 10.59
N ILE A 147 -3.68 -21.67 10.18
CA ILE A 147 -3.52 -20.64 9.15
C ILE A 147 -2.63 -19.50 9.63
N ILE A 148 -2.79 -19.02 10.87
CA ILE A 148 -1.93 -17.97 11.43
C ILE A 148 -0.47 -18.42 11.50
N ILE A 149 -0.21 -19.66 11.93
CA ILE A 149 1.14 -20.24 11.94
C ILE A 149 1.69 -20.34 10.51
N LEU A 150 0.90 -20.84 9.57
CA LEU A 150 1.28 -20.97 8.16
C LEU A 150 1.66 -19.61 7.55
N PHE A 151 0.85 -18.58 7.79
CA PHE A 151 1.10 -17.22 7.34
C PHE A 151 2.37 -16.63 7.95
N SER A 152 2.54 -16.83 9.27
CA SER A 152 3.70 -16.32 10.01
C SER A 152 5.00 -16.98 9.56
N LEU A 153 5.03 -18.32 9.51
CA LEU A 153 6.19 -19.09 9.05
C LEU A 153 6.49 -18.83 7.58
N GLY A 154 5.45 -18.72 6.73
CA GLY A 154 5.60 -18.38 5.32
C GLY A 154 6.25 -17.01 5.14
N TYR A 155 5.80 -16.00 5.88
CA TYR A 155 6.37 -14.66 5.83
C TYR A 155 7.82 -14.63 6.34
N ILE A 156 8.10 -15.25 7.50
CA ILE A 156 9.46 -15.34 8.06
C ILE A 156 10.41 -16.08 7.10
N GLY A 157 9.99 -17.22 6.54
CA GLY A 157 10.77 -17.97 5.56
C GLY A 157 11.09 -17.13 4.33
N CYS A 158 10.12 -16.35 3.83
CA CYS A 158 10.34 -15.44 2.71
C CYS A 158 11.27 -14.27 3.07
N LEU A 159 11.23 -13.74 4.30
CA LEU A 159 12.19 -12.74 4.76
C LEU A 159 13.61 -13.29 4.77
N ILE A 160 13.82 -14.49 5.32
CA ILE A 160 15.12 -15.16 5.36
C ILE A 160 15.64 -15.39 3.93
N TYR A 161 14.80 -15.93 3.05
CA TYR A 161 15.15 -16.10 1.63
C TYR A 161 15.56 -14.78 0.98
N ASN A 162 14.75 -13.72 1.15
CA ASN A 162 15.02 -12.43 0.53
C ASN A 162 16.26 -11.74 1.12
N PHE A 163 16.61 -12.01 2.38
CA PHE A 163 17.85 -11.55 2.99
C PHE A 163 19.07 -12.16 2.28
N TYR A 164 19.11 -13.49 2.10
CA TYR A 164 20.19 -14.14 1.37
C TYR A 164 20.22 -13.75 -0.10
N TRP A 165 19.05 -13.63 -0.73
CA TRP A 165 18.93 -13.14 -2.10
C TRP A 165 19.54 -11.74 -2.23
N LEU A 166 19.22 -10.82 -1.32
CA LEU A 166 19.77 -9.47 -1.33
C LEU A 166 21.29 -9.49 -1.14
N LYS A 167 21.80 -10.30 -0.21
CA LYS A 167 23.25 -10.47 0.00
C LYS A 167 23.95 -10.88 -1.30
N LYS A 168 23.44 -11.91 -1.98
CA LYS A 168 23.99 -12.37 -3.27
C LYS A 168 23.85 -11.30 -4.36
N GLN A 169 22.75 -10.56 -4.38
CA GLN A 169 22.54 -9.50 -5.36
C GLN A 169 23.54 -8.34 -5.18
N LEU A 170 23.91 -8.02 -3.93
CA LEU A 170 24.92 -7.00 -3.63
C LEU A 170 26.31 -7.41 -4.14
N GLU A 171 26.65 -8.70 -4.13
CA GLU A 171 27.93 -9.21 -4.66
C GLU A 171 28.01 -9.11 -6.19
N VAL A 172 26.89 -9.25 -6.90
CA VAL A 172 26.84 -9.20 -8.38
C VAL A 172 26.57 -7.78 -8.90
N GLY A 173 25.89 -6.95 -8.11
CA GLY A 173 25.40 -5.64 -8.52
C GLY A 173 23.98 -5.66 -9.06
N PHE A 174 23.23 -4.58 -8.87
CA PHE A 174 21.91 -4.40 -9.46
C PHE A 174 21.98 -3.96 -10.94
N SER A 175 21.04 -4.40 -11.77
CA SER A 175 20.99 -4.01 -13.19
C SER A 175 20.44 -2.59 -13.38
N LYS A 176 20.83 -1.95 -14.50
CA LYS A 176 20.29 -0.64 -14.90
C LYS A 176 18.80 -0.70 -15.22
N GLU A 177 18.27 -1.80 -15.78
CA GLU A 177 16.82 -1.90 -16.01
C GLU A 177 16.05 -1.88 -14.70
N ARG A 178 16.59 -2.51 -13.65
CA ARG A 178 15.92 -2.54 -12.35
C ARG A 178 15.96 -1.17 -11.65
N THR A 179 17.08 -0.47 -11.73
CA THR A 179 17.22 0.91 -11.24
C THR A 179 16.26 1.86 -11.96
N THR A 180 16.18 1.76 -13.29
CA THR A 180 15.23 2.57 -14.07
C THR A 180 13.78 2.20 -13.80
N ALA A 181 13.48 0.91 -13.61
CA ALA A 181 12.15 0.44 -13.24
C ALA A 181 11.65 1.06 -11.93
N ASN A 182 12.53 1.30 -10.94
CA ASN A 182 12.14 2.00 -9.70
C ASN A 182 11.61 3.42 -9.99
N TYR A 183 12.29 4.19 -10.84
CA TYR A 183 11.84 5.53 -11.23
C TYR A 183 10.50 5.50 -11.97
N PHE A 184 10.27 4.51 -12.82
CA PHE A 184 9.03 4.37 -13.60
C PHE A 184 7.88 3.72 -12.84
N ALA A 185 8.15 3.02 -11.74
CA ALA A 185 7.11 2.34 -10.95
C ALA A 185 6.05 3.33 -10.42
N GLN A 186 6.46 4.54 -10.03
CA GLN A 186 5.54 5.56 -9.50
C GLN A 186 4.56 6.09 -10.56
N SER A 187 4.95 6.14 -11.83
CA SER A 187 4.08 6.63 -12.92
C SER A 187 3.19 5.53 -13.50
N LYS A 188 3.67 4.27 -13.55
CA LYS A 188 2.93 3.13 -14.11
C LYS A 188 1.77 2.64 -13.24
N VAL A 189 1.89 2.67 -11.91
CA VAL A 189 0.82 2.18 -11.01
C VAL A 189 -0.52 2.92 -11.22
N TYR A 190 -0.47 4.19 -11.59
CA TYR A 190 -1.67 4.98 -11.86
C TYR A 190 -2.10 4.99 -13.34
N GLU A 191 -1.55 4.10 -14.16
CA GLU A 191 -1.99 3.92 -15.54
C GLU A 191 -3.36 3.24 -15.57
N SER A 192 -4.23 3.65 -16.50
CA SER A 192 -5.61 3.15 -16.57
C SER A 192 -5.69 1.63 -16.64
N LYS A 193 -4.74 0.95 -17.32
CA LYS A 193 -4.71 -0.51 -17.45
C LYS A 193 -4.43 -1.20 -16.11
N SER A 194 -3.46 -0.71 -15.34
CA SER A 194 -3.13 -1.26 -14.02
C SER A 194 -4.31 -1.15 -13.05
N LEU A 195 -5.10 -0.08 -13.15
CA LEU A 195 -6.28 0.13 -12.31
C LEU A 195 -7.44 -0.79 -12.67
N TRP A 196 -7.65 -1.08 -13.96
CA TRP A 196 -8.63 -2.10 -14.37
C TRP A 196 -8.23 -3.50 -13.92
N ILE A 197 -6.93 -3.81 -13.90
CA ILE A 197 -6.43 -5.07 -13.34
C ILE A 197 -6.68 -5.12 -11.83
N ILE A 198 -6.37 -4.06 -11.08
CA ILE A 198 -6.64 -4.01 -9.63
C ILE A 198 -8.15 -4.18 -9.38
N PHE A 199 -9.00 -3.45 -10.11
CA PHE A 199 -10.45 -3.55 -10.00
C PHE A 199 -10.98 -4.95 -10.30
N GLY A 200 -10.57 -5.54 -11.43
CA GLY A 200 -10.96 -6.90 -11.81
C GLY A 200 -10.52 -7.92 -10.75
N SER A 201 -9.27 -7.83 -10.29
CA SER A 201 -8.75 -8.73 -9.26
C SER A 201 -9.44 -8.55 -7.90
N SER A 202 -9.82 -7.33 -7.52
CA SER A 202 -10.55 -7.10 -6.25
C SER A 202 -11.99 -7.59 -6.31
N MET A 203 -12.65 -7.51 -7.47
CA MET A 203 -14.03 -7.98 -7.64
C MET A 203 -14.14 -9.51 -7.59
N ILE A 204 -13.10 -10.24 -8.02
CA ILE A 204 -13.12 -11.71 -7.99
C ILE A 204 -13.35 -12.22 -6.55
N GLY A 205 -12.75 -11.59 -5.54
CA GLY A 205 -12.92 -12.00 -4.14
C GLY A 205 -14.37 -11.94 -3.64
N ALA A 206 -15.17 -10.98 -4.12
CA ALA A 206 -16.57 -10.82 -3.72
C ALA A 206 -17.51 -11.89 -4.32
N PHE A 207 -17.09 -12.58 -5.38
CA PHE A 207 -17.86 -13.67 -5.99
C PHE A 207 -17.46 -15.05 -5.47
N LEU A 208 -16.43 -15.15 -4.63
CA LEU A 208 -15.99 -16.41 -4.06
C LEU A 208 -16.73 -16.65 -2.74
N THR A 209 -17.46 -17.77 -2.65
CA THR A 209 -18.16 -18.20 -1.45
C THR A 209 -17.71 -19.60 -1.02
N GLY A 210 -17.89 -19.94 0.26
CA GLY A 210 -17.57 -21.28 0.78
C GLY A 210 -16.08 -21.63 0.67
N ASN A 211 -15.79 -22.90 0.38
CA ASN A 211 -14.43 -23.42 0.29
C ASN A 211 -13.52 -22.70 -0.73
N LEU A 212 -14.10 -22.14 -1.80
CA LEU A 212 -13.33 -21.38 -2.78
C LEU A 212 -12.79 -20.08 -2.21
N ALA A 213 -13.57 -19.37 -1.39
CA ALA A 213 -13.13 -18.18 -0.66
C ALA A 213 -11.98 -18.53 0.30
N LYS A 214 -12.08 -19.68 0.97
CA LYS A 214 -11.04 -20.15 1.90
C LYS A 214 -9.72 -20.44 1.20
N ILE A 215 -9.75 -21.20 0.11
CA ILE A 215 -8.55 -21.51 -0.68
C ILE A 215 -7.93 -20.21 -1.22
N PHE A 216 -8.76 -19.31 -1.73
CA PHE A 216 -8.32 -18.01 -2.22
C PHE A 216 -7.65 -17.18 -1.12
N GLY A 217 -8.29 -17.05 0.04
CA GLY A 217 -7.74 -16.32 1.19
C GLY A 217 -6.36 -16.85 1.62
N VAL A 218 -6.20 -18.17 1.71
CA VAL A 218 -4.92 -18.79 2.06
C VAL A 218 -3.85 -18.51 0.99
N LEU A 219 -4.14 -18.78 -0.27
CA LEU A 219 -3.17 -18.63 -1.36
C LEU A 219 -2.76 -17.16 -1.55
N PHE A 220 -3.72 -16.24 -1.55
CA PHE A 220 -3.42 -14.82 -1.72
C PHE A 220 -2.73 -14.23 -0.49
N GLY A 221 -3.10 -14.63 0.73
CA GLY A 221 -2.41 -14.20 1.94
C GLY A 221 -0.93 -14.59 1.93
N LEU A 222 -0.62 -15.84 1.57
CA LEU A 222 0.77 -16.31 1.40
C LEU A 222 1.49 -15.61 0.25
N PHE A 223 0.83 -15.45 -0.90
CA PHE A 223 1.39 -14.74 -2.04
C PHE A 223 1.77 -13.30 -1.69
N LEU A 224 0.90 -12.56 -1.00
CA LEU A 224 1.19 -11.19 -0.59
C LEU A 224 2.31 -11.14 0.45
N GLY A 225 2.32 -12.05 1.43
CA GLY A 225 3.44 -12.19 2.35
C GLY A 225 4.77 -12.39 1.63
N ALA A 226 4.80 -13.28 0.64
CA ALA A 226 5.99 -13.52 -0.17
C ALA A 226 6.41 -12.29 -0.99
N VAL A 227 5.47 -11.65 -1.69
CA VAL A 227 5.74 -10.46 -2.53
C VAL A 227 6.26 -9.29 -1.71
N PHE A 228 5.65 -9.01 -0.56
CA PHE A 228 6.02 -7.87 0.28
C PHE A 228 7.25 -8.12 1.14
N SER A 229 7.59 -9.37 1.45
CA SER A 229 8.82 -9.70 2.20
C SER A 229 10.09 -9.14 1.54
N ARG A 230 10.15 -9.15 0.20
CA ARG A 230 11.26 -8.55 -0.55
C ARG A 230 11.35 -7.04 -0.31
N LEU A 231 10.21 -6.35 -0.34
CA LEU A 231 10.14 -4.92 -0.05
C LEU A 231 10.64 -4.63 1.36
N THR A 232 10.19 -5.40 2.36
CA THR A 232 10.64 -5.26 3.76
C THR A 232 12.15 -5.41 3.90
N ILE A 233 12.77 -6.40 3.24
CA ILE A 233 14.23 -6.58 3.26
C ILE A 233 14.96 -5.42 2.57
N GLU A 234 14.51 -4.98 1.39
CA GLU A 234 15.13 -3.86 0.68
C GLU A 234 15.01 -2.55 1.47
N VAL A 235 13.87 -2.31 2.14
CA VAL A 235 13.67 -1.17 3.04
C VAL A 235 14.54 -1.28 4.28
N GLY A 236 14.67 -2.48 4.87
CA GLY A 236 15.55 -2.74 6.01
C GLY A 236 17.01 -2.42 5.69
N TYR A 237 17.50 -2.88 4.54
CA TYR A 237 18.85 -2.55 4.10
C TYR A 237 19.01 -1.07 3.75
N SER A 238 17.98 -0.44 3.17
CA SER A 238 17.98 1.01 2.94
C SER A 238 18.07 1.80 4.24
N ALA A 239 17.35 1.39 5.28
CA ALA A 239 17.44 1.98 6.61
C ALA A 239 18.85 1.84 7.20
N TYR A 240 19.48 0.68 7.04
CA TYR A 240 20.90 0.49 7.41
C TYR A 240 21.82 1.47 6.68
N LEU A 241 21.69 1.60 5.35
CA LEU A 241 22.52 2.51 4.55
C LEU A 241 22.32 3.98 4.95
N LEU A 242 21.09 4.41 5.18
CA LEU A 242 20.75 5.78 5.59
C LEU A 242 21.33 6.15 6.96
N ASN A 243 21.46 5.18 7.86
CA ASN A 243 22.09 5.39 9.17
C ASN A 243 23.63 5.29 9.11
N LYS A 244 24.19 4.54 8.17
CA LYS A 244 25.64 4.33 8.05
C LYS A 244 26.36 5.39 7.22
N ASN A 245 25.79 5.83 6.09
CA ASN A 245 26.47 6.73 5.17
C ASN A 245 25.50 7.79 4.61
N LYS A 246 25.84 9.07 4.85
CA LYS A 246 25.08 10.23 4.37
C LYS A 246 25.08 10.38 2.86
N ASP A 247 25.96 9.70 2.13
CA ASP A 247 25.93 9.67 0.67
C ASP A 247 24.62 9.14 0.11
N TYR A 248 23.91 8.29 0.85
CA TYR A 248 22.61 7.75 0.46
C TYR A 248 21.45 8.70 0.75
N TRP A 249 21.70 9.80 1.46
CA TRP A 249 20.68 10.79 1.74
C TRP A 249 20.26 11.49 0.46
N ILE A 250 18.95 11.67 0.30
CA ILE A 250 18.38 12.35 -0.86
C ILE A 250 18.29 13.83 -0.54
N THR A 251 18.80 14.67 -1.44
CA THR A 251 18.62 16.11 -1.35
C THR A 251 17.14 16.46 -1.56
N TYR A 252 16.53 16.99 -0.51
CA TYR A 252 15.17 17.49 -0.58
C TYR A 252 15.15 18.80 -1.37
N ILE A 253 14.54 18.77 -2.56
CA ILE A 253 14.20 19.98 -3.31
C ILE A 253 12.77 20.32 -2.93
N ASP A 254 12.56 21.48 -2.30
CA ASP A 254 11.22 21.99 -2.03
C ASP A 254 10.43 21.98 -3.35
N GLU A 255 9.35 21.19 -3.43
CA GLU A 255 8.54 21.16 -4.64
C GLU A 255 8.05 22.59 -4.94
N PRO A 256 8.28 23.12 -6.16
CA PRO A 256 7.80 24.45 -6.50
C PRO A 256 6.28 24.49 -6.32
N LYS A 257 5.76 25.55 -5.66
CA LYS A 257 4.31 25.75 -5.44
C LYS A 257 3.55 25.52 -6.75
N ARG A 258 2.97 24.33 -6.93
CA ARG A 258 2.17 24.02 -8.12
C ARG A 258 0.85 24.75 -7.98
N SER A 259 0.50 25.56 -8.99
CA SER A 259 -0.80 26.22 -9.06
C SER A 259 -1.92 25.19 -8.87
N TRP A 260 -2.86 25.48 -7.95
CA TRP A 260 -4.02 24.64 -7.66
C TRP A 260 -4.78 24.22 -8.92
N LYS A 261 -4.88 25.10 -9.93
CA LYS A 261 -5.49 24.79 -11.24
C LYS A 261 -4.79 23.65 -11.97
N LYS A 262 -3.44 23.57 -11.90
CA LYS A 262 -2.64 22.52 -12.56
C LYS A 262 -2.78 21.17 -11.83
N ILE A 263 -2.87 21.20 -10.50
CA ILE A 263 -3.13 20.01 -9.65
C ILE A 263 -4.51 19.41 -9.95
N ILE A 264 -5.55 20.26 -9.98
CA ILE A 264 -6.93 19.84 -10.29
C ILE A 264 -7.00 19.26 -11.71
N LYS A 265 -6.35 19.90 -12.70
CA LYS A 265 -6.37 19.42 -14.10
C LYS A 265 -5.71 18.04 -14.26
N LEU A 266 -4.60 17.77 -13.57
CA LEU A 266 -3.91 16.48 -13.56
C LEU A 266 -4.73 15.38 -12.85
N ARG A 267 -5.31 15.70 -11.67
CA ARG A 267 -6.21 14.77 -10.96
C ARG A 267 -7.48 14.49 -11.74
N SER A 268 -7.97 15.45 -12.53
CA SER A 268 -9.18 15.28 -13.34
C SER A 268 -9.07 14.22 -14.46
N LYS A 269 -7.86 13.89 -14.91
CA LYS A 269 -7.63 12.78 -15.86
C LYS A 269 -7.71 11.40 -15.20
N LYS A 270 -7.69 11.33 -13.87
CA LYS A 270 -7.81 10.09 -13.06
C LYS A 270 -9.22 9.93 -12.45
N ILE A 271 -10.21 10.71 -12.89
CA ILE A 271 -11.57 10.70 -12.32
C ILE A 271 -12.24 9.32 -12.39
N SER A 272 -12.03 8.58 -13.49
CA SER A 272 -12.53 7.20 -13.61
C SER A 272 -12.04 6.29 -12.48
N THR A 273 -10.80 6.50 -12.01
CA THR A 273 -10.19 5.72 -10.92
C THR A 273 -10.86 5.99 -9.58
N TYR A 274 -11.15 7.26 -9.29
CA TYR A 274 -11.79 7.64 -8.03
C TYR A 274 -13.24 7.15 -7.98
N VAL A 275 -13.97 7.21 -9.10
CA VAL A 275 -15.35 6.68 -9.18
C VAL A 275 -15.36 5.19 -8.87
N VAL A 276 -14.48 4.41 -9.50
CA VAL A 276 -14.40 2.96 -9.30
C VAL A 276 -14.07 2.60 -7.84
N LEU A 277 -13.08 3.27 -7.23
CA LEU A 277 -12.72 3.04 -5.83
C LEU A 277 -13.82 3.44 -4.85
N ILE A 278 -14.53 4.55 -5.10
CA ILE A 278 -15.64 5.01 -4.27
C ILE A 278 -16.79 3.99 -4.32
N VAL A 279 -17.13 3.49 -5.51
CA VAL A 279 -18.18 2.46 -5.67
C VAL A 279 -17.82 1.16 -4.95
N LEU A 280 -16.57 0.70 -5.06
CA LEU A 280 -16.09 -0.47 -4.33
C LEU A 280 -16.19 -0.31 -2.80
N LEU A 281 -15.83 0.86 -2.29
CA LEU A 281 -15.92 1.17 -0.86
C LEU A 281 -17.37 1.16 -0.38
N ILE A 282 -18.29 1.72 -1.15
CA ILE A 282 -19.73 1.70 -0.82
C ILE A 282 -20.25 0.26 -0.79
N PHE A 283 -19.89 -0.55 -1.79
CA PHE A 283 -20.32 -1.95 -1.86
C PHE A 283 -19.77 -2.78 -0.69
N ALA A 284 -18.50 -2.58 -0.34
CA ALA A 284 -17.88 -3.25 0.80
C ALA A 284 -18.52 -2.86 2.14
N ILE A 285 -18.85 -1.56 2.34
CA ILE A 285 -19.54 -1.11 3.55
C ILE A 285 -20.94 -1.73 3.64
N ALA A 286 -21.68 -1.75 2.53
CA ALA A 286 -23.03 -2.33 2.49
C ALA A 286 -23.03 -3.84 2.81
N GLU A 287 -22.10 -4.61 2.23
CA GLU A 287 -21.97 -6.05 2.56
C GLU A 287 -21.60 -6.29 4.03
N ILE A 288 -20.78 -5.42 4.62
CA ILE A 288 -20.41 -5.51 6.05
C ILE A 288 -21.63 -5.19 6.94
N GLU A 289 -22.43 -4.18 6.60
CA GLU A 289 -23.66 -3.85 7.34
C GLU A 289 -24.73 -4.94 7.23
N ASP A 290 -24.86 -5.59 6.06
CA ASP A 290 -25.86 -6.65 5.84
C ASP A 290 -25.49 -7.97 6.55
N MET A 291 -24.20 -8.32 6.62
CA MET A 291 -23.75 -9.60 7.20
C MET A 291 -23.44 -9.55 8.69
N TYR A 292 -23.15 -8.38 9.26
CA TYR A 292 -22.68 -8.25 10.64
C TYR A 292 -23.54 -7.28 11.45
N VAL A 293 -23.77 -7.59 12.73
CA VAL A 293 -24.41 -6.65 13.67
C VAL A 293 -23.40 -5.58 14.07
N VAL A 294 -23.24 -4.58 13.23
CA VAL A 294 -22.30 -3.50 13.46
C VAL A 294 -22.76 -2.66 14.67
N PRO A 295 -21.87 -2.32 15.62
CA PRO A 295 -22.23 -1.47 16.76
C PRO A 295 -22.79 -0.12 16.31
N GLU A 296 -23.69 0.46 17.10
CA GLU A 296 -24.43 1.68 16.74
C GLU A 296 -23.49 2.85 16.35
N ILE A 297 -22.38 3.03 17.07
CA ILE A 297 -21.34 4.03 16.74
C ILE A 297 -20.71 3.78 15.36
N TRP A 298 -20.43 2.52 15.02
CA TRP A 298 -19.85 2.17 13.73
C TRP A 298 -20.86 2.26 12.59
N ASN A 299 -22.13 1.93 12.84
CA ASN A 299 -23.22 2.18 11.88
C ASN A 299 -23.40 3.67 11.60
N ILE A 300 -23.31 4.51 12.63
CA ILE A 300 -23.33 5.96 12.47
C ILE A 300 -22.14 6.41 11.62
N ILE A 301 -20.93 5.95 11.95
CA ILE A 301 -19.71 6.30 11.19
C ILE A 301 -19.81 5.81 9.73
N PHE A 302 -20.23 4.58 9.48
CA PHE A 302 -20.43 4.02 8.15
C PHE A 302 -21.48 4.79 7.36
N SER A 303 -22.62 5.11 7.97
CA SER A 303 -23.65 5.94 7.35
C SER A 303 -23.10 7.30 6.93
N TYR A 304 -22.35 7.98 7.79
CA TYR A 304 -21.73 9.27 7.46
C TYR A 304 -20.64 9.12 6.37
N VAL A 305 -19.79 8.10 6.45
CA VAL A 305 -18.76 7.83 5.43
C VAL A 305 -19.38 7.53 4.08
N THR A 306 -20.39 6.66 4.03
CA THR A 306 -21.15 6.31 2.83
C THR A 306 -21.85 7.54 2.25
N LEU A 307 -22.46 8.37 3.08
CA LEU A 307 -23.08 9.63 2.65
C LEU A 307 -22.05 10.60 2.04
N VAL A 308 -20.88 10.77 2.67
CA VAL A 308 -19.78 11.58 2.13
C VAL A 308 -19.28 11.01 0.79
N LEU A 309 -19.15 9.70 0.67
CA LEU A 309 -18.76 9.00 -0.56
C LEU A 309 -19.79 9.20 -1.69
N PHE A 310 -21.09 9.12 -1.38
CA PHE A 310 -22.17 9.43 -2.32
C PHE A 310 -22.14 10.89 -2.77
N ILE A 311 -21.95 11.84 -1.84
CA ILE A 311 -21.82 13.27 -2.18
C ILE A 311 -20.62 13.49 -3.11
N LEU A 312 -19.47 12.87 -2.82
CA LEU A 312 -18.30 12.92 -3.69
C LEU A 312 -18.60 12.35 -5.09
N LEU A 313 -19.32 11.22 -5.16
CA LEU A 313 -19.71 10.60 -6.43
C LEU A 313 -20.65 11.50 -7.24
N ILE A 314 -21.63 12.13 -6.59
CA ILE A 314 -22.55 13.10 -7.20
C ILE A 314 -21.79 14.32 -7.71
N LEU A 315 -20.89 14.90 -6.92
CA LEU A 315 -20.07 16.04 -7.34
C LEU A 315 -19.22 15.70 -8.56
N ILE A 316 -18.65 14.50 -8.61
CA ILE A 316 -17.89 14.00 -9.75
C ILE A 316 -18.79 13.83 -10.99
N LEU A 317 -19.98 13.26 -10.83
CA LEU A 317 -20.97 13.10 -11.92
C LEU A 317 -21.45 14.44 -12.47
N VAL A 318 -21.83 15.37 -11.60
CA VAL A 318 -22.23 16.75 -11.97
C VAL A 318 -21.10 17.44 -12.72
N TRP A 319 -19.86 17.36 -12.21
CA TRP A 319 -18.70 17.93 -12.88
C TRP A 319 -18.46 17.30 -14.26
N TRP A 320 -18.64 15.98 -14.39
CA TRP A 320 -18.50 15.26 -15.65
C TRP A 320 -19.57 15.67 -16.67
N ILE A 321 -20.83 15.81 -16.23
CA ILE A 321 -21.96 16.28 -17.04
C ILE A 321 -21.71 17.73 -17.51
N VAL A 322 -21.36 18.64 -16.60
CA VAL A 322 -21.05 20.05 -16.92
C VAL A 322 -19.91 20.14 -17.93
N LYS A 323 -18.84 19.35 -17.75
CA LYS A 323 -17.72 19.28 -18.68
C LYS A 323 -18.14 18.75 -20.06
N LYS A 324 -18.98 17.73 -20.12
CA LYS A 324 -19.51 17.14 -21.36
C LYS A 324 -20.39 18.15 -22.12
N ILE A 325 -21.25 18.88 -21.41
CA ILE A 325 -22.08 19.95 -21.97
C ILE A 325 -21.21 21.10 -22.49
N LYS A 326 -20.22 21.56 -21.71
CA LYS A 326 -19.33 22.65 -22.10
C LYS A 326 -18.50 22.31 -23.35
N ASN A 327 -18.01 21.08 -23.46
CA ASN A 327 -17.29 20.62 -24.66
C ASN A 327 -18.22 20.49 -25.89
N LYS A 328 -19.49 20.10 -25.70
CA LYS A 328 -20.49 20.02 -26.78
C LYS A 328 -20.88 21.41 -27.32
N ASN A 329 -20.90 22.43 -26.45
CA ASN A 329 -21.19 23.82 -26.83
C ASN A 329 -20.00 24.52 -27.53
N VAL A 330 -18.75 24.11 -27.26
CA VAL A 330 -17.56 24.61 -27.98
C VAL A 330 -17.46 23.99 -29.38
N GLY A 331 -17.91 22.76 -29.58
CA GLY A 331 -17.98 22.11 -30.90
C GLY A 331 -19.13 22.58 -31.81
N ARG A 332 -20.13 23.30 -31.26
CA ARG A 332 -21.24 23.92 -32.03
C ARG A 332 -21.00 25.39 -32.41
N LYS A 333 -19.92 26.00 -31.92
CA LYS A 333 -19.53 27.39 -32.24
C LYS A 333 -18.34 27.47 -33.23
N ARG A 334 -18.14 26.43 -34.04
CA ARG A 334 -17.19 26.44 -35.15
C ARG A 334 -17.93 26.21 -36.45
#